data_AF-A0A3C1QWU3-F1
#
_entry.id   AF-A0A3C1QWU3-F1
#
_cell.length_a   1.000
_cell.length_b   1.000
_cell.length_c   1.000
_cell.angle_alpha   90.00
_cell.angle_beta   90.00
_cell.angle_gamma   90.00
#
_symmetry.space_group_name_H-M   'P 1'
#
loop_
_entity.id
_entity.type
_entity.pdbx_description
1 polymer ?
#
loop_
_entity_poly.entity_id
_entity_poly.type
_entity_poly.pdbx_seq_one_letter_code
_entity_poly.pdbx_strand_id
1 'polypeptide(L)'
;MLPSAERYRPGDKASVTVQVKDHTGENFRGSTVVAIYDKSVEAIAGGTNTPDIREFFWKWRRDHQPQTQSSVLRFSGLLYRNGETIPSPIGIFGNTVADEMEMLEKGGGGFPGGPGGMGGGMGGGFDGRMMRGGPPMPAMMEMADAAPMARAMGAMAGGPMGGVGAEGLDLSGGTGAAPAWVEPTVRRNFADTALWVGRIDTDATGKAVVELDMPENLTTWKVKVWGMGAGTRVGAGEVEVVTSKDLLIRLQAPRFFVERDEVVLSAIVHNYLTTEKSVKVGLQLGGESLVAIDPTEVDVVIPAGGEQRVDWRVRAEREGEVTITMSALTDEESDAMEMSFPVRIHGAPKMESWAGTVRPEATSSAVEFVVPSQRRVADSRLEVRYSPTLAGAMIDALPYLADYPYGCTEQTLNRWLPTVVTQKVLIDMGVDLESVKEHRTNLNAQEIGDDRERAAQWKRFDVNPVFDSQEVDRMVRDGLKKLAEMQVSDGGWGWFSGYGERSWPHTTAVVVHGLQLARDNDVPLVPGMLERGIEWLENYRREQLVRLQNEAKGI
;
A
#
# COMPACT_ATOMS: atom_id res chain seq x y z
N MET A 1 -0.61 34.80 8.18
CA MET A 1 -2.01 34.37 8.36
C MET A 1 -2.42 34.65 9.79
N LEU A 2 -3.70 34.90 10.03
CA LEU A 2 -4.21 35.25 11.35
C LEU A 2 -5.39 34.30 11.66
N PRO A 3 -5.13 33.19 12.37
CA PRO A 3 -6.22 32.34 12.87
C PRO A 3 -7.00 33.06 13.98
N SER A 4 -8.27 32.72 14.17
CA SER A 4 -9.11 33.30 15.23
C SER A 4 -8.62 32.97 16.65
N ALA A 5 -7.94 31.83 16.81
CA ALA A 5 -7.31 31.37 18.04
C ALA A 5 -6.11 30.46 17.71
N GLU A 6 -5.19 30.31 18.66
CA GLU A 6 -4.08 29.35 18.57
C GLU A 6 -4.49 27.94 19.03
N ARG A 7 -5.50 27.85 19.89
CA ARG A 7 -6.03 26.62 20.48
C ARG A 7 -7.55 26.55 20.28
N TYR A 8 -8.04 25.40 19.80
CA TYR A 8 -9.46 25.10 19.59
C TYR A 8 -9.87 23.82 20.33
N ARG A 9 -11.17 23.66 20.61
CA ARG A 9 -11.77 22.40 21.02
C ARG A 9 -12.28 21.62 19.79
N PRO A 10 -12.43 20.29 19.89
CA PRO A 10 -13.07 19.49 18.84
C PRO A 10 -14.44 20.03 18.44
N GLY A 11 -14.68 20.20 17.14
CA GLY A 11 -15.95 20.72 16.62
C GLY A 11 -16.14 22.24 16.73
N ASP A 12 -15.17 22.98 17.29
CA ASP A 12 -15.25 24.44 17.33
C ASP A 12 -15.29 25.05 15.92
N LYS A 13 -16.06 26.13 15.78
CA LYS A 13 -16.02 27.00 14.60
C LYS A 13 -14.70 27.77 14.60
N ALA A 14 -13.89 27.59 13.56
CA ALA A 14 -12.63 28.31 13.37
C ALA A 14 -12.71 29.23 12.15
N SER A 15 -11.96 30.33 12.20
CA SER A 15 -11.74 31.19 11.05
C SER A 15 -10.25 31.49 10.88
N VAL A 16 -9.81 31.53 9.62
CA VAL A 16 -8.45 31.94 9.26
C VAL A 16 -8.54 33.12 8.32
N THR A 17 -7.98 34.25 8.76
CA THR A 17 -7.80 35.41 7.89
C THR A 17 -6.47 35.32 7.15
N VAL A 18 -6.57 35.20 5.83
CA VAL A 18 -5.46 35.33 4.90
C VAL A 18 -5.28 36.81 4.59
N GLN A 19 -4.12 37.37 4.93
CA GLN A 19 -3.72 38.71 4.53
C GLN A 19 -2.57 38.59 3.54
N VAL A 20 -2.76 39.10 2.33
CA VAL A 20 -1.72 39.18 1.32
C VAL A 20 -1.21 40.61 1.23
N LYS A 21 0.11 40.74 1.31
CA LYS A 21 0.83 41.99 1.11
C LYS A 21 1.85 41.81 0.00
N ASP A 22 2.12 42.88 -0.71
CA ASP A 22 3.15 42.88 -1.73
C ASP A 22 4.56 43.08 -1.10
N HIS A 23 5.60 43.08 -1.93
CA HIS A 23 6.98 43.28 -1.49
C HIS A 23 7.29 44.63 -0.82
N THR A 24 6.45 45.65 -1.02
CA THR A 24 6.56 46.96 -0.36
C THR A 24 5.80 47.02 0.96
N GLY A 25 5.01 45.98 1.26
CA GLY A 25 4.15 45.92 2.45
C GLY A 25 2.74 46.46 2.23
N GLU A 26 2.40 46.90 1.02
CA GLU A 26 1.05 47.35 0.66
C GLU A 26 0.09 46.16 0.48
N ASN A 27 -1.21 46.42 0.67
CA ASN A 27 -2.23 45.40 0.50
C ASN A 27 -2.31 44.94 -0.95
N PHE A 28 -2.33 43.63 -1.15
CA PHE A 28 -2.32 43.04 -2.50
C PHE A 28 -3.60 42.27 -2.78
N ARG A 29 -4.22 42.58 -3.91
CA ARG A 29 -5.36 41.82 -4.45
C ARG A 29 -4.86 40.69 -5.34
N GLY A 30 -5.11 39.45 -4.96
CA GLY A 30 -4.66 38.28 -5.70
C GLY A 30 -5.48 37.03 -5.40
N SER A 31 -5.25 35.99 -6.19
CA SER A 31 -5.87 34.68 -5.98
C SER A 31 -4.99 33.85 -5.06
N THR A 32 -5.60 33.18 -4.09
CA THR A 32 -4.90 32.31 -3.14
C THR A 32 -5.51 30.92 -3.09
N VAL A 33 -4.71 29.95 -2.67
CA VAL A 33 -5.10 28.55 -2.40
C VAL A 33 -4.83 28.29 -0.93
N VAL A 34 -5.78 27.66 -0.24
CA VAL A 34 -5.68 27.38 1.20
C VAL A 34 -5.80 25.89 1.45
N ALA A 35 -4.87 25.33 2.22
CA ALA A 35 -4.91 23.95 2.69
C ALA A 35 -4.78 23.92 4.21
N ILE A 36 -5.65 23.17 4.88
CA ILE A 36 -5.61 22.94 6.32
C ILE A 36 -5.64 21.43 6.53
N TYR A 37 -4.53 20.89 7.05
CA TYR A 37 -4.32 19.44 7.18
C TYR A 37 -3.57 19.10 8.46
N ASP A 38 -3.68 17.85 8.90
CA ASP A 38 -2.98 17.35 10.08
C ASP A 38 -1.46 17.33 9.84
N LYS A 39 -0.69 17.95 10.74
CA LYS A 39 0.77 18.04 10.66
C LYS A 39 1.46 16.67 10.65
N SER A 40 0.84 15.64 11.24
CA SER A 40 1.37 14.27 11.24
C SER A 40 1.55 13.69 9.83
N VAL A 41 0.76 14.15 8.84
CA VAL A 41 0.90 13.74 7.45
C VAL A 41 2.27 14.15 6.87
N GLU A 42 2.79 15.33 7.23
CA GLU A 42 4.15 15.74 6.85
C GLU A 42 5.22 14.92 7.58
N ALA A 43 4.98 14.56 8.83
CA ALA A 43 5.91 13.72 9.58
C ALA A 43 6.06 12.32 8.94
N ILE A 44 4.94 11.74 8.47
CA ILE A 44 4.94 10.47 7.73
C ILE A 44 5.66 10.62 6.38
N ALA A 45 5.47 11.74 5.70
CA ALA A 45 6.06 11.98 4.38
C ALA A 45 7.57 12.31 4.41
N GLY A 46 8.17 12.50 5.59
CA GLY A 46 9.58 12.90 5.73
C GLY A 46 9.79 14.42 5.62
N GLY A 47 8.74 15.22 5.78
CA GLY A 47 8.76 16.67 5.72
C GLY A 47 7.73 17.23 4.74
N THR A 48 7.83 18.53 4.46
CA THR A 48 6.94 19.19 3.50
C THR A 48 7.33 18.79 2.07
N ASN A 49 6.43 18.09 1.37
CA ASN A 49 6.65 17.69 -0.03
C ASN A 49 6.41 18.84 -1.02
N THR A 50 5.98 20.01 -0.55
CA THR A 50 5.78 21.19 -1.39
C THR A 50 6.87 22.21 -1.13
N PRO A 51 7.82 22.41 -2.07
CA PRO A 51 8.83 23.44 -1.95
C PRO A 51 8.19 24.83 -1.95
N ASP A 52 8.94 25.84 -1.52
CA ASP A 52 8.50 27.22 -1.59
C ASP A 52 8.14 27.60 -3.02
N ILE A 53 6.92 28.11 -3.23
CA ILE A 53 6.44 28.54 -4.54
C ILE A 53 7.36 29.62 -5.15
N ARG A 54 8.00 30.45 -4.32
CA ARG A 54 8.96 31.46 -4.79
C ARG A 54 10.16 30.80 -5.44
N GLU A 55 10.67 29.70 -4.88
CA GLU A 55 11.74 28.92 -5.49
C GLU A 55 11.31 28.27 -6.81
N PHE A 56 10.03 27.91 -6.94
CA PHE A 56 9.56 27.35 -8.20
C PHE A 56 9.71 28.33 -9.37
N PHE A 57 9.33 29.60 -9.16
CA PHE A 57 9.34 30.63 -10.22
C PHE A 57 10.66 31.39 -10.33
N TRP A 58 11.36 31.64 -9.21
CA TRP A 58 12.46 32.59 -9.15
C TRP A 58 13.81 31.96 -8.79
N LYS A 59 13.86 30.66 -8.45
CA LYS A 59 15.14 29.97 -8.30
C LYS A 59 15.78 29.82 -9.65
N TRP A 60 17.11 29.94 -9.69
CA TRP A 60 17.89 29.60 -10.87
C TRP A 60 17.62 28.16 -11.27
N ARG A 61 16.85 27.97 -12.35
CA ARG A 61 16.63 26.68 -12.99
C ARG A 61 17.38 26.67 -14.30
N ARG A 62 18.65 26.29 -14.24
CA ARG A 62 19.47 25.73 -15.32
C ARG A 62 20.93 25.84 -14.90
N ASP A 63 21.56 24.71 -14.65
CA ASP A 63 22.97 24.58 -14.97
C ASP A 63 23.04 24.60 -16.51
N HIS A 64 23.32 25.75 -17.08
CA HIS A 64 23.76 25.81 -18.46
C HIS A 64 25.24 25.50 -18.43
N GLN A 65 25.59 24.30 -18.88
CA GLN A 65 26.95 24.01 -19.33
C GLN A 65 27.02 24.39 -20.81
N PRO A 66 27.39 25.64 -21.16
CA PRO A 66 27.62 26.00 -22.55
C PRO A 66 28.80 25.17 -23.06
N GLN A 67 28.52 24.11 -23.81
CA GLN A 67 29.55 23.44 -24.60
C GLN A 67 29.90 24.34 -25.77
N THR A 68 31.01 25.07 -25.61
CA THR A 68 31.53 25.95 -26.66
C THR A 68 32.53 25.14 -27.48
N GLN A 69 32.16 24.77 -28.70
CA GLN A 69 33.09 24.18 -29.67
C GLN A 69 33.53 25.25 -30.66
N SER A 70 34.83 25.37 -30.87
CA SER A 70 35.43 26.30 -31.84
C SER A 70 36.35 25.52 -32.76
N SER A 71 36.45 25.90 -34.03
CA SER A 71 37.40 25.31 -35.00
C SER A 71 38.87 25.50 -34.59
N VAL A 72 39.14 26.35 -33.60
CA VAL A 72 40.46 26.56 -32.99
C VAL A 72 40.75 25.55 -31.86
N LEU A 73 39.71 24.98 -31.24
CA LEU A 73 39.81 23.89 -30.27
C LEU A 73 39.92 22.55 -31.01
N ARG A 74 41.11 22.26 -31.56
CA ARG A 74 41.41 20.93 -32.09
C ARG A 74 41.71 19.97 -30.95
N PHE A 75 40.78 19.07 -30.66
CA PHE A 75 41.05 17.89 -29.86
C PHE A 75 41.43 16.74 -30.80
N SER A 76 42.70 16.36 -30.83
CA SER A 76 43.15 15.13 -31.49
C SER A 76 43.46 14.10 -30.43
N GLY A 77 42.72 12.98 -30.43
CA GLY A 77 43.13 11.80 -29.69
C GLY A 77 44.40 11.20 -30.29
N LEU A 78 45.08 10.36 -29.53
CA LEU A 78 46.15 9.52 -30.06
C LEU A 78 45.55 8.61 -31.15
N LEU A 79 46.05 8.72 -32.37
CA LEU A 79 45.69 7.83 -33.47
C LEU A 79 46.55 6.56 -33.36
N TYR A 80 45.92 5.44 -33.03
CA TYR A 80 46.58 4.13 -33.04
C TYR A 80 46.50 3.52 -34.43
N ARG A 81 47.53 2.75 -34.84
CA ARG A 81 47.47 2.01 -36.10
C ARG A 81 46.43 0.90 -36.01
N ASN A 82 45.77 0.61 -37.12
CA ASN A 82 44.72 -0.40 -37.19
C ASN A 82 45.30 -1.78 -36.82
N GLY A 83 44.81 -2.37 -35.73
CA GLY A 83 45.28 -3.66 -35.21
C GLY A 83 46.34 -3.59 -34.10
N GLU A 84 46.79 -2.41 -33.67
CA GLU A 84 47.67 -2.28 -32.48
C GLU A 84 46.84 -2.16 -31.19
N THR A 85 47.26 -2.87 -30.15
CA THR A 85 46.64 -2.84 -28.83
C THR A 85 46.89 -1.47 -28.18
N ILE A 86 45.81 -0.78 -27.79
CA ILE A 86 45.90 0.47 -27.03
C ILE A 86 46.57 0.16 -25.68
N PRO A 87 47.61 0.90 -25.26
CA PRO A 87 48.19 0.71 -23.94
C PRO A 87 47.16 1.07 -22.86
N SER A 88 46.64 0.06 -22.15
CA SER A 88 45.88 0.28 -20.93
C SER A 88 46.83 0.68 -19.80
N PRO A 89 46.39 1.49 -18.82
CA PRO A 89 47.17 1.73 -17.62
C PRO A 89 47.53 0.40 -16.96
N ILE A 90 48.83 0.16 -16.77
CA ILE A 90 49.32 -0.97 -15.98
C ILE A 90 48.87 -0.69 -14.53
N GLY A 91 48.08 -1.60 -13.95
CA GLY A 91 47.23 -1.37 -12.78
C GLY A 91 47.88 -0.73 -11.53
N ILE A 92 47.02 -0.26 -10.62
CA ILE A 92 47.25 0.33 -9.27
C ILE A 92 48.21 1.54 -9.18
N PHE A 93 49.15 1.74 -10.10
CA PHE A 93 50.09 2.86 -10.06
C PHE A 93 49.63 4.09 -10.88
N GLY A 94 48.42 4.05 -11.42
CA GLY A 94 47.84 5.14 -12.24
C GLY A 94 47.09 6.22 -11.46
N ASN A 95 46.75 5.97 -10.19
CA ASN A 95 46.26 6.98 -9.25
C ASN A 95 47.24 7.00 -8.09
N THR A 96 47.80 8.17 -7.77
CA THR A 96 48.69 8.24 -6.62
C THR A 96 47.89 8.02 -5.35
N VAL A 97 48.45 7.33 -4.37
CA VAL A 97 47.84 7.10 -3.04
C VAL A 97 47.38 8.42 -2.36
N ALA A 98 47.95 9.55 -2.80
CA ALA A 98 47.49 10.88 -2.42
C ALA A 98 46.04 11.18 -2.85
N ASP A 99 45.63 10.74 -4.04
CA ASP A 99 44.28 10.96 -4.58
C ASP A 99 43.21 10.12 -3.83
N GLU A 100 43.58 8.91 -3.40
CA GLU A 100 42.72 8.05 -2.56
C GLU A 100 42.62 8.56 -1.11
N MET A 101 43.72 9.10 -0.54
CA MET A 101 43.70 9.67 0.80
C MET A 101 42.94 11.00 0.86
N GLU A 102 43.01 11.84 -0.18
CA GLU A 102 42.23 13.08 -0.24
C GLU A 102 40.72 12.81 -0.35
N MET A 103 40.32 11.73 -1.03
CA MET A 103 38.92 11.27 -1.07
C MET A 103 38.41 10.74 0.27
N LEU A 104 39.28 10.09 1.06
CA LEU A 104 38.94 9.58 2.39
C LEU A 104 38.86 10.71 3.44
N GLU A 105 39.69 11.75 3.34
CA GLU A 105 39.65 12.90 4.26
C GLU A 105 38.47 13.86 4.00
N LYS A 106 37.99 13.98 2.76
CA LYS A 106 36.90 14.93 2.40
C LYS A 106 35.50 14.35 2.40
N GLY A 107 35.28 13.17 2.98
CA GLY A 107 33.95 12.65 3.37
C GLY A 107 32.80 13.02 2.43
N GLY A 108 32.85 12.57 1.17
CA GLY A 108 31.82 12.90 0.19
C GLY A 108 31.87 12.04 -1.06
N GLY A 109 30.84 11.21 -1.25
CA GLY A 109 30.61 10.51 -2.51
C GLY A 109 30.30 11.50 -3.63
N GLY A 110 31.27 11.73 -4.51
CA GLY A 110 31.11 12.54 -5.71
C GLY A 110 32.36 12.44 -6.58
N PHE A 111 32.24 11.81 -7.75
CA PHE A 111 33.30 11.75 -8.75
C PHE A 111 33.70 13.19 -9.17
N PRO A 112 34.99 13.57 -9.10
CA PRO A 112 35.45 14.80 -9.73
C PRO A 112 35.55 14.57 -11.23
N GLY A 113 34.62 15.16 -11.99
CA GLY A 113 34.69 15.20 -13.44
C GLY A 113 35.87 16.07 -13.90
N GLY A 114 36.92 15.44 -14.39
CA GLY A 114 37.88 16.07 -15.30
C GLY A 114 37.25 16.34 -16.67
N PRO A 115 37.77 17.32 -17.44
CA PRO A 115 37.08 17.85 -18.62
C PRO A 115 37.12 16.82 -19.76
N GLY A 116 36.02 16.10 -19.96
CA GLY A 116 35.89 15.13 -21.05
C GLY A 116 34.76 14.12 -20.97
N GLY A 117 33.82 14.23 -20.01
CA GLY A 117 32.71 13.29 -19.86
C GLY A 117 31.61 13.49 -20.90
N MET A 118 31.80 12.96 -22.11
CA MET A 118 30.70 12.59 -22.99
C MET A 118 29.83 11.55 -22.27
N GLY A 119 28.61 11.96 -21.91
CA GLY A 119 27.53 11.02 -21.65
C GLY A 119 27.23 10.24 -22.93
N GLY A 120 27.47 8.93 -22.88
CA GLY A 120 27.16 8.01 -23.96
C GLY A 120 27.23 6.60 -23.40
N GLY A 121 26.07 5.99 -23.21
CA GLY A 121 26.00 4.58 -22.87
C GLY A 121 26.63 3.75 -23.97
N MET A 122 27.39 2.74 -23.57
CA MET A 122 27.61 1.53 -24.36
C MET A 122 28.00 0.41 -23.39
N GLY A 123 27.23 -0.67 -23.43
CA GLY A 123 27.57 -1.93 -22.78
C GLY A 123 28.84 -2.53 -23.38
N GLY A 124 29.49 -3.39 -22.61
CA GLY A 124 30.63 -4.18 -23.07
C GLY A 124 31.32 -4.87 -21.90
N GLY A 125 31.26 -6.20 -21.90
CA GLY A 125 31.64 -7.07 -20.78
C GLY A 125 33.06 -6.92 -20.25
N PHE A 126 33.20 -7.26 -18.97
CA PHE A 126 34.43 -7.80 -18.42
C PHE A 126 34.11 -9.14 -17.75
N ASP A 127 34.59 -10.19 -18.40
CA ASP A 127 34.61 -11.55 -17.91
C ASP A 127 35.92 -11.76 -17.12
N GLY A 128 35.85 -12.55 -16.04
CA GLY A 128 37.01 -13.31 -15.54
C GLY A 128 37.82 -12.79 -14.34
N ARG A 129 37.50 -13.37 -13.17
CA ARG A 129 38.41 -13.84 -12.10
C ARG A 129 39.25 -12.82 -11.31
N MET A 130 38.87 -12.64 -10.03
CA MET A 130 39.81 -12.76 -8.91
C MET A 130 39.21 -13.57 -7.76
N MET A 131 40.05 -14.45 -7.23
CA MET A 131 39.81 -15.36 -6.12
C MET A 131 40.04 -14.67 -4.77
N ARG A 132 39.23 -15.11 -3.79
CA ARG A 132 39.55 -15.37 -2.37
C ARG A 132 39.38 -14.25 -1.34
N GLY A 133 38.41 -14.50 -0.44
CA GLY A 133 38.70 -14.57 1.01
C GLY A 133 38.29 -13.37 1.86
N GLY A 134 37.08 -13.40 2.42
CA GLY A 134 36.65 -12.56 3.55
C GLY A 134 35.65 -13.35 4.43
N PRO A 135 35.70 -13.23 5.77
CA PRO A 135 35.10 -14.19 6.70
C PRO A 135 33.57 -14.06 6.83
N PRO A 136 32.88 -15.13 7.29
CA PRO A 136 31.43 -15.14 7.43
C PRO A 136 30.95 -14.30 8.63
N MET A 137 29.88 -13.54 8.39
CA MET A 137 29.08 -12.87 9.42
C MET A 137 28.47 -13.92 10.37
N PRO A 138 28.64 -13.80 11.70
CA PRO A 138 28.05 -14.73 12.64
C PRO A 138 26.54 -14.51 12.77
N ALA A 139 25.85 -15.65 12.89
CA ALA A 139 24.43 -15.78 13.15
C ALA A 139 24.00 -15.01 14.42
N MET A 140 22.80 -14.43 14.37
CA MET A 140 22.09 -13.96 15.54
C MET A 140 21.91 -15.11 16.53
N MET A 141 22.53 -14.97 17.69
CA MET A 141 22.36 -15.86 18.82
C MET A 141 21.22 -15.34 19.70
N GLU A 142 20.36 -16.27 20.10
CA GLU A 142 19.42 -16.15 21.21
C GLU A 142 20.05 -15.45 22.43
N MET A 143 19.25 -14.62 23.11
CA MET A 143 19.50 -14.22 24.49
C MET A 143 18.23 -14.51 25.29
N ALA A 144 18.29 -15.60 26.06
CA ALA A 144 17.45 -15.85 27.21
C ALA A 144 18.17 -15.37 28.48
N ASP A 145 17.35 -15.07 29.50
CA ASP A 145 17.63 -14.91 30.92
C ASP A 145 18.49 -13.74 31.41
N ALA A 146 17.79 -12.79 32.06
CA ALA A 146 18.34 -12.00 33.16
C ALA A 146 17.36 -12.07 34.35
N ALA A 147 17.79 -12.76 35.40
CA ALA A 147 17.22 -12.70 36.75
C ALA A 147 18.21 -11.94 37.69
N PRO A 148 17.91 -11.71 38.97
CA PRO A 148 17.48 -10.40 39.47
C PRO A 148 18.49 -9.77 40.45
N MET A 149 18.40 -8.45 40.66
CA MET A 149 19.10 -7.76 41.75
C MET A 149 18.09 -7.31 42.82
N ALA A 150 18.29 -7.84 44.02
CA ALA A 150 17.53 -7.55 45.23
C ALA A 150 18.14 -6.40 46.05
N ARG A 151 17.29 -5.61 46.70
CA ARG A 151 17.43 -5.09 48.08
C ARG A 151 16.13 -4.36 48.46
N ALA A 152 15.30 -4.88 49.35
CA ALA A 152 15.42 -4.96 50.81
C ALA A 152 14.87 -3.73 51.55
N MET A 153 13.64 -3.87 52.06
CA MET A 153 13.06 -3.33 53.31
C MET A 153 11.54 -3.60 53.20
N GLY A 154 10.80 -4.17 54.14
CA GLY A 154 11.03 -4.55 55.52
C GLY A 154 9.65 -4.61 56.20
N ALA A 155 9.48 -5.58 57.11
CA ALA A 155 8.46 -5.65 58.18
C ALA A 155 7.00 -5.93 57.75
N MET A 156 6.50 -7.15 57.99
CA MET A 156 5.82 -7.62 59.23
C MET A 156 4.31 -7.38 59.21
N ALA A 157 3.54 -8.43 58.89
CA ALA A 157 2.18 -8.60 59.39
C ALA A 157 1.89 -10.09 59.55
N GLY A 158 1.92 -10.56 60.81
CA GLY A 158 1.30 -11.81 61.19
C GLY A 158 -0.22 -11.67 61.23
N GLY A 159 -0.95 -12.69 60.81
CA GLY A 159 -2.36 -12.86 61.18
C GLY A 159 -2.48 -13.41 62.62
N PRO A 160 -3.63 -13.99 63.00
CA PRO A 160 -4.98 -13.86 62.45
C PRO A 160 -6.00 -13.55 63.57
N MET A 161 -7.30 -13.64 63.24
CA MET A 161 -8.43 -14.07 64.09
C MET A 161 -9.52 -13.03 64.36
N GLY A 162 -10.76 -13.47 64.14
CA GLY A 162 -11.87 -13.14 65.04
C GLY A 162 -13.17 -12.77 64.35
N GLY A 163 -13.87 -13.76 63.77
CA GLY A 163 -15.27 -13.61 63.38
C GLY A 163 -16.20 -13.83 64.58
N VAL A 164 -17.18 -12.93 64.73
CA VAL A 164 -18.53 -13.05 65.32
C VAL A 164 -19.12 -11.64 65.22
N GLY A 165 -20.38 -11.36 64.89
CA GLY A 165 -21.59 -12.11 64.63
C GLY A 165 -22.65 -11.03 64.34
N ALA A 166 -23.63 -11.37 63.51
CA ALA A 166 -24.68 -10.46 63.07
C ALA A 166 -25.49 -9.86 64.23
N GLU A 167 -25.87 -8.59 64.11
CA GLU A 167 -27.22 -8.11 64.46
C GLU A 167 -27.46 -6.72 63.84
N GLY A 168 -28.63 -6.57 63.22
CA GLY A 168 -28.96 -5.45 62.36
C GLY A 168 -29.17 -4.15 63.12
N LEU A 169 -28.56 -3.08 62.59
CA LEU A 169 -28.99 -1.71 62.81
C LEU A 169 -29.17 -1.06 61.44
N ASP A 170 -30.44 -0.95 61.04
CA ASP A 170 -30.92 -0.06 60.00
C ASP A 170 -30.60 1.38 60.40
N LEU A 171 -29.62 1.96 59.70
CA LEU A 171 -29.40 3.40 59.62
C LEU A 171 -29.55 3.82 58.16
N SER A 172 -30.79 3.76 57.69
CA SER A 172 -31.30 4.60 56.61
C SER A 172 -30.98 6.08 56.90
N GLY A 173 -29.94 6.59 56.22
CA GLY A 173 -29.52 7.98 56.40
C GLY A 173 -28.21 8.29 55.66
N GLY A 174 -28.23 8.21 54.34
CA GLY A 174 -27.09 8.57 53.51
C GLY A 174 -27.37 8.40 52.03
N THR A 175 -28.20 9.26 51.45
CA THR A 175 -28.25 9.44 50.01
C THR A 175 -26.92 10.07 49.56
N GLY A 176 -25.91 9.22 49.35
CA GLY A 176 -24.77 9.58 48.54
C GLY A 176 -25.26 9.77 47.11
N ALA A 177 -25.50 11.03 46.73
CA ALA A 177 -25.71 11.37 45.33
C ALA A 177 -24.48 10.83 44.57
N ALA A 178 -24.72 10.00 43.56
CA ALA A 178 -23.66 9.63 42.63
C ALA A 178 -22.99 10.91 42.11
N PRO A 179 -21.65 10.96 42.02
CA PRO A 179 -20.97 12.12 41.47
C PRO A 179 -21.60 12.48 40.12
N ALA A 180 -21.99 13.75 39.98
CA ALA A 180 -22.58 14.26 38.75
C ALA A 180 -21.46 14.36 37.70
N TRP A 181 -21.28 13.30 36.92
CA TRP A 181 -20.32 13.26 35.83
C TRP A 181 -20.72 14.24 34.73
N VAL A 182 -19.75 14.92 34.13
CA VAL A 182 -19.97 15.75 32.95
C VAL A 182 -20.26 14.83 31.76
N GLU A 183 -21.31 15.13 31.00
CA GLU A 183 -21.68 14.35 29.81
C GLU A 183 -20.59 14.51 28.72
N PRO A 184 -20.03 13.41 28.18
CA PRO A 184 -18.95 13.49 27.20
C PRO A 184 -19.50 13.86 25.82
N THR A 185 -18.76 14.70 25.09
CA THR A 185 -18.93 14.81 23.65
C THR A 185 -18.26 13.61 22.97
N VAL A 186 -19.00 12.84 22.18
CA VAL A 186 -18.49 11.66 21.46
C VAL A 186 -17.87 12.09 20.15
N ARG A 187 -16.55 11.88 20.02
CA ARG A 187 -15.76 12.17 18.82
C ARG A 187 -15.87 11.03 17.81
N ARG A 188 -16.25 11.36 16.58
CA ARG A 188 -16.53 10.49 15.43
C ARG A 188 -15.82 10.94 14.14
N ASN A 189 -15.54 12.23 13.98
CA ASN A 189 -15.01 12.80 12.75
C ASN A 189 -13.47 12.96 12.80
N PHE A 190 -12.77 11.90 12.38
CA PHE A 190 -11.31 11.84 12.38
C PHE A 190 -10.68 12.14 10.99
N ALA A 191 -10.91 13.34 10.47
CA ALA A 191 -10.41 13.71 9.14
C ALA A 191 -8.94 14.17 9.15
N ASP A 192 -8.10 13.68 8.23
CA ASP A 192 -6.71 14.15 8.09
C ASP A 192 -6.59 15.52 7.39
N THR A 193 -7.64 15.93 6.68
CA THR A 193 -7.76 17.22 6.00
C THR A 193 -8.99 17.95 6.53
N ALA A 194 -8.76 19.10 7.18
CA ALA A 194 -9.85 19.92 7.69
C ALA A 194 -10.49 20.75 6.57
N LEU A 195 -9.68 21.29 5.65
CA LEU A 195 -10.19 22.13 4.58
C LEU A 195 -9.22 22.22 3.40
N TRP A 196 -9.78 22.22 2.18
CA TRP A 196 -9.07 22.61 0.96
C TRP A 196 -9.90 23.63 0.17
N VAL A 197 -9.33 24.79 -0.12
CA VAL A 197 -9.93 25.84 -0.95
C VAL A 197 -9.04 26.08 -2.16
N GLY A 198 -9.46 25.56 -3.32
CA GLY A 198 -8.69 25.63 -4.57
C GLY A 198 -8.55 27.04 -5.15
N ARG A 199 -9.38 27.99 -4.73
CA ARG A 199 -9.25 29.41 -5.07
C ARG A 199 -10.06 30.28 -4.10
N ILE A 200 -9.41 31.27 -3.51
CA ILE A 200 -10.05 32.38 -2.80
C ILE A 200 -9.36 33.70 -3.16
N ASP A 201 -10.15 34.65 -3.64
CA ASP A 201 -9.67 35.96 -4.06
C ASP A 201 -9.70 36.94 -2.88
N THR A 202 -8.62 37.68 -2.68
CA THR A 202 -8.59 38.72 -1.64
C THR A 202 -9.42 39.94 -2.02
N ASP A 203 -9.94 40.63 -1.00
CA ASP A 203 -10.70 41.87 -1.15
C ASP A 203 -9.79 43.08 -1.44
N ALA A 204 -10.37 44.28 -1.49
CA ALA A 204 -9.62 45.53 -1.73
C ALA A 204 -8.60 45.86 -0.60
N THR A 205 -8.75 45.25 0.57
CA THR A 205 -7.82 45.36 1.70
C THR A 205 -6.77 44.25 1.71
N GLY A 206 -6.76 43.38 0.69
CA GLY A 206 -5.85 42.24 0.59
C GLY A 206 -6.18 41.11 1.56
N LYS A 207 -7.41 41.07 2.08
CA LYS A 207 -7.88 40.05 3.02
C LYS A 207 -8.81 39.05 2.38
N ALA A 208 -8.75 37.81 2.84
CA ALA A 208 -9.75 36.79 2.60
C ALA A 208 -9.96 36.01 3.91
N VAL A 209 -11.20 35.66 4.22
CA VAL A 209 -11.55 34.90 5.42
C VAL A 209 -12.01 33.52 4.99
N VAL A 210 -11.51 32.52 5.68
CA VAL A 210 -11.89 31.13 5.48
C VAL A 210 -12.45 30.61 6.80
N GLU A 211 -13.68 30.10 6.75
CA GLU A 211 -14.35 29.51 7.90
C GLU A 211 -14.34 27.99 7.75
N LEU A 212 -14.13 27.28 8.87
CA LEU A 212 -14.20 25.83 8.92
C LEU A 212 -14.68 25.35 10.28
N ASP A 213 -15.15 24.11 10.30
CA ASP A 213 -15.43 23.38 11.52
C ASP A 213 -14.21 22.52 11.82
N MET A 214 -13.60 22.72 13.00
CA MET A 214 -12.41 21.95 13.36
C MET A 214 -12.78 20.47 13.49
N PRO A 215 -12.08 19.57 12.78
CA PRO A 215 -12.31 18.14 12.97
C PRO A 215 -12.02 17.72 14.40
N GLU A 216 -12.50 16.54 14.78
CA GLU A 216 -12.46 16.08 16.17
C GLU A 216 -11.13 15.40 16.54
N ASN A 217 -10.14 15.49 15.64
CA ASN A 217 -8.76 15.10 15.90
C ASN A 217 -8.12 16.04 16.91
N LEU A 218 -7.52 15.45 17.94
CA LEU A 218 -6.71 16.16 18.92
C LEU A 218 -5.26 16.22 18.43
N THR A 219 -4.98 17.19 17.56
CA THR A 219 -3.74 17.27 16.77
C THR A 219 -3.29 18.72 16.55
N THR A 220 -2.11 18.87 15.98
CA THR A 220 -1.65 20.13 15.39
C THR A 220 -2.05 20.18 13.93
N TRP A 221 -2.79 21.21 13.55
CA TRP A 221 -3.17 21.48 12.18
C TRP A 221 -2.20 22.47 11.56
N LYS A 222 -1.77 22.17 10.34
CA LYS A 222 -0.97 23.07 9.53
C LYS A 222 -1.88 23.76 8.51
N VAL A 223 -1.93 25.08 8.59
CA VAL A 223 -2.60 25.93 7.61
C VAL A 223 -1.52 26.43 6.66
N LYS A 224 -1.64 26.10 5.37
CA LYS A 224 -0.71 26.52 4.32
C LYS A 224 -1.46 27.27 3.24
N VAL A 225 -0.90 28.40 2.80
CA VAL A 225 -1.49 29.25 1.78
C VAL A 225 -0.48 29.58 0.71
N TRP A 226 -0.92 29.53 -0.54
CA TRP A 226 -0.17 29.96 -1.70
C TRP A 226 -0.93 31.08 -2.41
N GLY A 227 -0.28 32.21 -2.63
CA GLY A 227 -0.81 33.35 -3.37
C GLY A 227 -0.17 33.47 -4.74
N MET A 228 -0.99 33.77 -5.74
CA MET A 228 -0.58 34.03 -7.11
C MET A 228 -1.21 35.33 -7.62
N GLY A 229 -0.35 36.21 -8.13
CA GLY A 229 -0.70 37.47 -8.76
C GLY A 229 -0.21 37.54 -10.20
N ALA A 230 -0.59 38.62 -10.89
CA ALA A 230 -0.11 38.90 -12.24
C ALA A 230 1.42 39.05 -12.29
N GLY A 231 2.04 38.63 -13.39
CA GLY A 231 3.49 38.77 -13.62
C GLY A 231 4.34 37.93 -12.67
N THR A 232 3.92 36.67 -12.42
CA THR A 232 4.64 35.70 -11.56
C THR A 232 4.93 36.19 -10.15
N ARG A 233 4.14 37.14 -9.64
CA ARG A 233 4.17 37.57 -8.24
C ARG A 233 3.54 36.46 -7.41
N VAL A 234 4.39 35.71 -6.71
CA VAL A 234 3.96 34.55 -5.92
C VAL A 234 4.44 34.68 -4.49
N GLY A 235 3.68 34.08 -3.57
CA GLY A 235 4.04 34.03 -2.16
C GLY A 235 3.43 32.80 -1.51
N ALA A 236 4.02 32.37 -0.40
CA ALA A 236 3.45 31.34 0.45
C ALA A 236 3.57 31.76 1.92
N GLY A 237 2.68 31.21 2.74
CA GLY A 237 2.75 31.35 4.19
C GLY A 237 2.18 30.11 4.86
N GLU A 238 2.62 29.88 6.10
CA GLU A 238 2.10 28.80 6.93
C GLU A 238 1.92 29.28 8.38
N VAL A 239 0.98 28.65 9.08
CA VAL A 239 0.76 28.82 10.52
C VAL A 239 0.23 27.50 11.09
N GLU A 240 0.54 27.24 12.35
CA GLU A 240 0.07 26.06 13.07
C GLU A 240 -1.01 26.47 14.08
N VAL A 241 -2.04 25.65 14.21
CA VAL A 241 -3.08 25.76 15.25
C VAL A 241 -3.29 24.40 15.89
N VAL A 242 -3.71 24.35 17.15
CA VAL A 242 -3.85 23.10 17.91
C VAL A 242 -5.29 22.86 18.31
N THR A 243 -5.79 21.65 18.07
CA THR A 243 -7.04 21.18 18.68
C THR A 243 -6.69 20.27 19.85
N SER A 244 -7.17 20.59 21.06
CA SER A 244 -6.90 19.76 22.24
C SER A 244 -7.99 19.86 23.31
N LYS A 245 -8.03 18.86 24.19
CA LYS A 245 -8.83 18.79 25.41
C LYS A 245 -7.89 18.58 26.59
N ASP A 246 -8.27 19.02 27.78
CA ASP A 246 -7.42 18.85 28.97
C ASP A 246 -7.59 17.45 29.57
N LEU A 247 -8.76 16.83 29.42
CA LEU A 247 -8.94 15.38 29.53
C LEU A 247 -9.24 14.75 28.17
N LEU A 248 -8.47 13.74 27.77
CA LEU A 248 -8.70 13.04 26.50
C LEU A 248 -8.51 11.53 26.61
N ILE A 249 -9.31 10.79 25.83
CA ILE A 249 -9.20 9.34 25.67
C ILE A 249 -8.71 8.99 24.27
N ARG A 250 -7.75 8.06 24.19
CA ARG A 250 -7.27 7.48 22.93
C ARG A 250 -7.64 6.02 22.86
N LEU A 251 -8.46 5.67 21.88
CA LEU A 251 -8.83 4.30 21.55
C LEU A 251 -7.68 3.64 20.78
N GLN A 252 -7.22 2.48 21.27
CA GLN A 252 -6.25 1.62 20.59
C GLN A 252 -6.93 0.29 20.24
N ALA A 253 -7.08 0.07 18.93
CA ALA A 253 -7.66 -1.14 18.37
C ALA A 253 -6.92 -1.54 17.07
N PRO A 254 -6.91 -2.84 16.71
CA PRO A 254 -6.44 -3.26 15.39
C PRO A 254 -7.25 -2.65 14.25
N ARG A 255 -6.70 -2.68 13.03
CA ARG A 255 -7.39 -2.17 11.83
C ARG A 255 -8.61 -3.00 11.42
N PHE A 256 -8.65 -4.27 11.83
CA PHE A 256 -9.74 -5.20 11.61
C PHE A 256 -9.60 -6.35 12.62
N PHE A 257 -10.69 -7.09 12.82
CA PHE A 257 -10.70 -8.32 13.61
C PHE A 257 -10.95 -9.51 12.69
N VAL A 258 -10.57 -10.72 13.10
CA VAL A 258 -11.00 -11.96 12.47
C VAL A 258 -11.86 -12.73 13.47
N GLU A 259 -12.91 -13.38 13.00
CA GLU A 259 -13.75 -14.26 13.82
C GLU A 259 -12.85 -15.23 14.64
N ARG A 260 -13.22 -15.49 15.89
CA ARG A 260 -12.48 -16.30 16.87
C ARG A 260 -11.21 -15.67 17.44
N ASP A 261 -10.82 -14.47 17.00
CA ASP A 261 -9.76 -13.73 17.67
C ASP A 261 -10.18 -13.32 19.09
N GLU A 262 -9.25 -13.43 20.03
CA GLU A 262 -9.31 -12.73 21.31
C GLU A 262 -8.28 -11.61 21.29
N VAL A 263 -8.73 -10.38 21.52
CA VAL A 263 -7.92 -9.17 21.36
C VAL A 263 -8.03 -8.31 22.61
N VAL A 264 -6.94 -7.63 22.98
CA VAL A 264 -6.97 -6.59 24.00
C VAL A 264 -7.23 -5.25 23.33
N LEU A 265 -8.34 -4.62 23.67
CA LEU A 265 -8.60 -3.22 23.38
C LEU A 265 -8.05 -2.36 24.50
N SER A 266 -7.44 -1.23 24.17
CA SER A 266 -6.85 -0.35 25.17
C SER A 266 -7.35 1.07 25.02
N ALA A 267 -7.72 1.69 26.14
CA ALA A 267 -7.90 3.13 26.26
C ALA A 267 -6.66 3.72 26.94
N ILE A 268 -6.10 4.78 26.38
CA ILE A 268 -5.13 5.62 27.07
C ILE A 268 -5.83 6.92 27.43
N VAL A 269 -5.99 7.17 28.72
CA VAL A 269 -6.63 8.39 29.23
C VAL A 269 -5.53 9.30 29.74
N HIS A 270 -5.46 10.52 29.21
CA HIS A 270 -4.52 11.54 29.66
C HIS A 270 -5.28 12.61 30.45
N ASN A 271 -4.71 13.01 31.59
CA ASN A 271 -5.18 14.10 32.42
C ASN A 271 -4.17 15.25 32.39
N TYR A 272 -4.40 16.27 31.57
CA TYR A 272 -3.61 17.50 31.52
C TYR A 272 -4.13 18.60 32.46
N LEU A 273 -5.16 18.32 33.27
CA LEU A 273 -5.63 19.24 34.29
C LEU A 273 -4.59 19.36 35.42
N THR A 274 -4.67 20.46 36.18
CA THR A 274 -3.75 20.73 37.29
C THR A 274 -4.02 19.92 38.55
N THR A 275 -5.10 19.13 38.56
CA THR A 275 -5.55 18.34 39.71
C THR A 275 -5.65 16.86 39.36
N GLU A 276 -5.45 16.01 40.37
CA GLU A 276 -5.75 14.58 40.24
C GLU A 276 -7.26 14.38 40.04
N LYS A 277 -7.62 13.42 39.17
CA LYS A 277 -9.01 13.11 38.85
C LYS A 277 -9.31 11.63 39.03
N SER A 278 -10.46 11.35 39.64
CA SER A 278 -11.09 10.04 39.55
C SER A 278 -11.88 9.99 38.24
N VAL A 279 -11.55 9.03 37.39
CA VAL A 279 -12.08 8.89 36.04
C VAL A 279 -12.80 7.55 35.93
N LYS A 280 -14.07 7.59 35.53
CA LYS A 280 -14.81 6.39 35.14
C LYS A 280 -14.59 6.13 33.66
N VAL A 281 -13.88 5.04 33.34
CA VAL A 281 -13.58 4.65 31.96
C VAL A 281 -14.52 3.54 31.52
N GLY A 282 -15.22 3.76 30.40
CA GLY A 282 -16.24 2.83 29.89
C GLY A 282 -15.96 2.38 28.46
N LEU A 283 -16.20 1.10 28.19
CA LEU A 283 -16.20 0.48 26.87
C LEU A 283 -17.64 0.13 26.46
N GLN A 284 -18.10 0.60 25.32
CA GLN A 284 -19.34 0.14 24.69
C GLN A 284 -19.04 -0.48 23.33
N LEU A 285 -19.56 -1.69 23.12
CA LEU A 285 -19.47 -2.42 21.84
C LEU A 285 -20.85 -2.40 21.19
N GLY A 286 -20.93 -1.83 19.99
CA GLY A 286 -22.13 -1.81 19.16
C GLY A 286 -22.20 -3.05 18.26
N GLY A 287 -23.40 -3.61 18.11
CA GLY A 287 -23.63 -4.83 17.33
C GLY A 287 -23.34 -6.12 18.11
N GLU A 288 -23.26 -7.25 17.40
CA GLU A 288 -23.06 -8.58 18.00
C GLU A 288 -21.76 -9.28 17.54
N SER A 289 -20.89 -8.55 16.83
CA SER A 289 -19.66 -9.11 16.25
C SER A 289 -18.52 -9.22 17.25
N LEU A 290 -18.43 -8.30 18.22
CA LEU A 290 -17.49 -8.38 19.35
C LEU A 290 -18.24 -8.52 20.68
N VAL A 291 -17.69 -9.32 21.58
CA VAL A 291 -18.20 -9.51 22.93
C VAL A 291 -17.08 -9.20 23.93
N ALA A 292 -17.38 -8.41 24.97
CA ALA A 292 -16.45 -8.15 26.05
C ALA A 292 -16.32 -9.37 26.98
N ILE A 293 -15.08 -9.76 27.29
CA ILE A 293 -14.77 -10.82 28.25
C ILE A 293 -14.64 -10.23 29.66
N ASP A 294 -14.02 -9.06 29.76
CA ASP A 294 -13.78 -8.35 31.02
C ASP A 294 -14.90 -7.32 31.30
N PRO A 295 -15.06 -6.84 32.56
CA PRO A 295 -16.00 -5.77 32.90
C PRO A 295 -15.74 -4.51 32.08
N THR A 296 -16.80 -3.94 31.50
CA THR A 296 -16.69 -2.81 30.56
C THR A 296 -16.53 -1.44 31.22
N GLU A 297 -16.73 -1.34 32.53
CA GLU A 297 -16.52 -0.11 33.30
C GLU A 297 -15.40 -0.31 34.32
N VAL A 298 -14.46 0.63 34.34
CA VAL A 298 -13.31 0.62 35.25
C VAL A 298 -13.10 2.03 35.80
N ASP A 299 -13.08 2.16 37.12
CA ASP A 299 -12.72 3.39 37.79
C ASP A 299 -11.19 3.45 38.00
N VAL A 300 -10.59 4.56 37.59
CA VAL A 300 -9.15 4.81 37.75
C VAL A 300 -8.90 6.19 38.38
N VAL A 301 -7.77 6.36 39.04
CA VAL A 301 -7.31 7.65 39.54
C VAL A 301 -6.08 8.06 38.73
N ILE A 302 -6.15 9.22 38.09
CA ILE A 302 -5.09 9.72 37.21
C ILE A 302 -4.50 11.01 37.80
N PRO A 303 -3.21 11.02 38.16
CA PRO A 303 -2.53 12.23 38.65
C PRO A 303 -2.60 13.40 37.66
N ALA A 304 -2.44 14.62 38.17
CA ALA A 304 -2.31 15.81 37.34
C ALA A 304 -1.11 15.69 36.37
N GLY A 305 -1.34 15.97 35.09
CA GLY A 305 -0.35 15.78 34.02
C GLY A 305 -0.01 14.32 33.70
N GLY A 306 -0.72 13.35 34.30
CA GLY A 306 -0.48 11.92 34.14
C GLY A 306 -1.32 11.26 33.06
N GLU A 307 -1.05 9.98 32.82
CA GLU A 307 -1.84 9.12 31.93
C GLU A 307 -2.01 7.74 32.53
N GLN A 308 -3.11 7.08 32.20
CA GLN A 308 -3.39 5.71 32.60
C GLN A 308 -3.93 4.90 31.41
N ARG A 309 -3.40 3.69 31.25
CA ARG A 309 -3.91 2.70 30.30
C ARG A 309 -4.92 1.78 30.98
N VAL A 310 -6.05 1.54 30.32
CA VAL A 310 -7.09 0.58 30.71
C VAL A 310 -7.28 -0.40 29.57
N ASP A 311 -7.28 -1.69 29.90
CA ASP A 311 -7.31 -2.78 28.94
C ASP A 311 -8.57 -3.64 29.13
N TRP A 312 -9.22 -4.01 28.03
CA TRP A 312 -10.33 -4.97 28.01
C TRP A 312 -10.04 -6.07 27.01
N ARG A 313 -10.17 -7.33 27.43
CA ARG A 313 -10.22 -8.45 26.50
C ARG A 313 -11.59 -8.52 25.86
N VAL A 314 -11.60 -8.62 24.54
CA VAL A 314 -12.79 -8.84 23.71
C VAL A 314 -12.58 -10.03 22.81
N ARG A 315 -13.67 -10.70 22.43
CA ARG A 315 -13.66 -11.80 21.48
C ARG A 315 -14.49 -11.44 20.25
N ALA A 316 -13.95 -11.73 19.08
CA ALA A 316 -14.69 -11.65 17.82
C ALA A 316 -15.50 -12.93 17.61
N GLU A 317 -16.83 -12.83 17.64
CA GLU A 317 -17.70 -14.01 17.53
C GLU A 317 -18.27 -14.18 16.12
N ARG A 318 -18.49 -13.08 15.40
CA ARG A 318 -19.16 -13.10 14.08
C ARG A 318 -18.58 -12.05 13.15
N GLU A 319 -18.57 -12.36 11.86
CA GLU A 319 -18.26 -11.38 10.82
C GLU A 319 -19.25 -10.21 10.82
N GLY A 320 -18.83 -9.05 10.32
CA GLY A 320 -19.68 -7.86 10.24
C GLY A 320 -18.89 -6.58 10.46
N GLU A 321 -19.59 -5.55 10.89
CA GLU A 321 -19.00 -4.29 11.34
C GLU A 321 -19.32 -4.10 12.82
N VAL A 322 -18.33 -3.68 13.60
CA VAL A 322 -18.48 -3.36 15.01
C VAL A 322 -18.14 -1.90 15.24
N THR A 323 -18.99 -1.21 16.00
CA THR A 323 -18.69 0.14 16.49
C THR A 323 -18.16 0.05 17.90
N ILE A 324 -16.97 0.59 18.15
CA ILE A 324 -16.33 0.61 19.46
C ILE A 324 -16.38 2.04 19.97
N THR A 325 -17.02 2.25 21.12
CA THR A 325 -17.01 3.52 21.85
C THR A 325 -16.23 3.35 23.14
N MET A 326 -15.28 4.25 23.39
CA MET A 326 -14.59 4.35 24.67
C MET A 326 -14.85 5.72 25.26
N SER A 327 -15.11 5.78 26.56
CA SER A 327 -15.43 7.02 27.29
C SER A 327 -14.58 7.15 28.54
N ALA A 328 -14.23 8.38 28.89
CA ALA A 328 -13.57 8.78 30.12
C ALA A 328 -14.39 9.90 30.76
N LEU A 329 -15.02 9.62 31.89
CA LEU A 329 -15.94 10.54 32.57
C LEU A 329 -15.30 11.09 33.85
N THR A 330 -15.36 12.42 34.03
CA THR A 330 -14.96 13.08 35.28
C THR A 330 -15.97 14.13 35.72
N ASP A 331 -15.70 14.76 36.85
CA ASP A 331 -16.49 15.83 37.45
C ASP A 331 -16.29 17.20 36.77
N GLU A 332 -15.29 17.33 35.88
CA GLU A 332 -14.91 18.61 35.27
C GLU A 332 -14.92 18.58 33.73
N GLU A 333 -14.23 17.61 33.12
CA GLU A 333 -14.22 17.41 31.67
C GLU A 333 -14.35 15.92 31.35
N SER A 334 -15.11 15.58 30.32
CA SER A 334 -15.25 14.19 29.86
C SER A 334 -14.97 14.09 28.36
N ASP A 335 -14.46 12.95 27.93
CA ASP A 335 -14.17 12.67 26.53
C ASP A 335 -14.66 11.28 26.12
N ALA A 336 -15.16 11.15 24.90
CA ALA A 336 -15.51 9.87 24.32
C ALA A 336 -15.08 9.80 22.86
N MET A 337 -14.73 8.61 22.40
CA MET A 337 -14.26 8.34 21.06
C MET A 337 -14.96 7.10 20.51
N GLU A 338 -15.53 7.22 19.31
CA GLU A 338 -16.25 6.16 18.64
C GLU A 338 -15.65 5.88 17.26
N MET A 339 -15.38 4.61 16.95
CA MET A 339 -14.86 4.18 15.65
C MET A 339 -15.48 2.85 15.23
N SER A 340 -15.70 2.69 13.92
CA SER A 340 -16.14 1.42 13.32
C SER A 340 -14.98 0.61 12.75
N PHE A 341 -15.02 -0.71 12.94
CA PHE A 341 -14.03 -1.66 12.44
C PHE A 341 -14.70 -2.87 11.79
N PRO A 342 -14.12 -3.41 10.70
CA PRO A 342 -14.61 -4.64 10.11
C PRO A 342 -14.14 -5.86 10.91
N VAL A 343 -15.05 -6.80 11.13
CA VAL A 343 -14.78 -8.17 11.61
C VAL A 343 -14.88 -9.11 10.41
N ARG A 344 -13.75 -9.68 10.02
CA ARG A 344 -13.64 -10.60 8.89
C ARG A 344 -13.96 -12.01 9.33
N ILE A 345 -14.44 -12.82 8.40
CA ILE A 345 -14.58 -14.25 8.62
C ILE A 345 -13.24 -14.93 8.86
N HIS A 346 -13.23 -15.90 9.78
CA HIS A 346 -12.15 -16.86 9.90
C HIS A 346 -12.30 -17.97 8.86
N GLY A 347 -11.80 -17.70 7.66
CA GLY A 347 -11.81 -18.66 6.58
C GLY A 347 -11.14 -18.11 5.32
N ALA A 348 -10.83 -19.00 4.40
CA ALA A 348 -10.38 -18.65 3.06
C ALA A 348 -11.32 -19.28 2.03
N PRO A 349 -11.61 -18.60 0.91
CA PRO A 349 -12.33 -19.22 -0.18
C PRO A 349 -11.49 -20.41 -0.68
N LYS A 350 -12.10 -21.60 -0.69
CA LYS A 350 -11.48 -22.82 -1.22
C LYS A 350 -12.27 -23.29 -2.42
N MET A 351 -11.60 -23.41 -3.56
CA MET A 351 -12.15 -23.98 -4.78
C MET A 351 -11.41 -25.29 -5.07
N GLU A 352 -12.16 -26.38 -5.13
CA GLU A 352 -11.67 -27.65 -5.69
C GLU A 352 -12.24 -27.77 -7.10
N SER A 353 -11.35 -27.92 -8.09
CA SER A 353 -11.74 -28.02 -9.49
C SER A 353 -11.37 -29.38 -10.05
N TRP A 354 -12.25 -29.91 -10.89
CA TRP A 354 -12.01 -31.15 -11.61
C TRP A 354 -12.45 -30.99 -13.06
N ALA A 355 -11.72 -31.62 -13.97
CA ALA A 355 -12.04 -31.64 -15.39
C ALA A 355 -11.80 -33.05 -15.95
N GLY A 356 -12.64 -33.45 -16.90
CA GLY A 356 -12.53 -34.75 -17.54
C GLY A 356 -13.43 -34.86 -18.78
N THR A 357 -13.35 -35.99 -19.46
CA THR A 357 -14.14 -36.27 -20.66
C THR A 357 -14.79 -37.62 -20.53
N VAL A 358 -16.10 -37.69 -20.80
CA VAL A 358 -16.82 -38.94 -20.96
C VAL A 358 -16.75 -39.31 -22.44
N ARG A 359 -16.02 -40.38 -22.76
CA ARG A 359 -15.93 -40.88 -24.15
C ARG A 359 -17.24 -41.55 -24.56
N PRO A 360 -17.57 -41.62 -25.86
CA PRO A 360 -18.85 -42.19 -26.33
C PRO A 360 -19.13 -43.62 -25.85
N GLU A 361 -18.09 -44.41 -25.62
CA GLU A 361 -18.17 -45.79 -25.11
C GLU A 361 -18.42 -45.89 -23.59
N ALA A 362 -18.29 -44.80 -22.84
CA ALA A 362 -18.50 -44.74 -21.40
C ALA A 362 -19.90 -44.17 -21.10
N THR A 363 -20.64 -44.82 -20.21
CA THR A 363 -21.98 -44.39 -19.81
C THR A 363 -21.99 -43.52 -18.54
N SER A 364 -20.90 -43.52 -17.77
CA SER A 364 -20.74 -42.70 -16.57
C SER A 364 -19.29 -42.38 -16.27
N SER A 365 -19.08 -41.31 -15.49
CA SER A 365 -17.81 -40.96 -14.86
C SER A 365 -18.11 -40.44 -13.46
N ALA A 366 -17.17 -40.62 -12.53
CA ALA A 366 -17.34 -40.23 -11.14
C ALA A 366 -16.19 -39.34 -10.69
N VAL A 367 -16.53 -38.37 -9.83
CA VAL A 367 -15.59 -37.46 -9.17
C VAL A 367 -15.92 -37.48 -7.69
N GLU A 368 -14.92 -37.75 -6.87
CA GLU A 368 -15.06 -37.69 -5.42
C GLU A 368 -14.55 -36.33 -4.92
N PHE A 369 -15.30 -35.71 -4.01
CA PHE A 369 -14.96 -34.43 -3.41
C PHE A 369 -15.11 -34.52 -1.89
N VAL A 370 -14.17 -33.90 -1.18
CA VAL A 370 -14.23 -33.84 0.29
C VAL A 370 -14.93 -32.55 0.68
N VAL A 371 -16.18 -32.66 1.16
CA VAL A 371 -16.94 -31.51 1.63
C VAL A 371 -16.55 -31.18 3.08
N PRO A 372 -15.90 -30.05 3.35
CA PRO A 372 -15.50 -29.72 4.73
C PRO A 372 -16.74 -29.48 5.59
N SER A 373 -16.73 -30.02 6.82
CA SER A 373 -17.81 -29.81 7.80
C SER A 373 -17.87 -28.37 8.29
N GLN A 374 -16.72 -27.67 8.34
CA GLN A 374 -16.59 -26.28 8.77
C GLN A 374 -16.94 -25.25 7.67
N ARG A 375 -17.36 -25.69 6.47
CA ARG A 375 -17.73 -24.76 5.40
C ARG A 375 -18.98 -23.97 5.76
N ARG A 376 -19.12 -22.77 5.20
CA ARG A 376 -20.39 -22.06 5.19
C ARG A 376 -21.30 -22.66 4.14
N VAL A 377 -22.37 -23.31 4.58
CA VAL A 377 -23.31 -24.01 3.69
C VAL A 377 -23.95 -23.03 2.69
N ALA A 378 -24.31 -21.82 3.15
CA ALA A 378 -24.93 -20.79 2.31
C ALA A 378 -24.03 -20.31 1.16
N ASP A 379 -22.71 -20.31 1.36
CA ASP A 379 -21.72 -19.87 0.35
C ASP A 379 -21.07 -21.04 -0.40
N SER A 380 -21.46 -22.27 -0.07
CA SER A 380 -20.94 -23.48 -0.72
C SER A 380 -21.67 -23.72 -2.03
N ARG A 381 -20.94 -23.69 -3.14
CA ARG A 381 -21.47 -23.97 -4.48
C ARG A 381 -20.73 -25.14 -5.12
N LEU A 382 -21.48 -26.14 -5.58
CA LEU A 382 -20.99 -27.13 -6.55
C LEU A 382 -21.44 -26.67 -7.93
N GLU A 383 -20.50 -26.44 -8.85
CA GLU A 383 -20.80 -26.04 -10.22
C GLU A 383 -20.35 -27.15 -11.17
N VAL A 384 -21.28 -27.75 -11.91
CA VAL A 384 -21.01 -28.78 -12.91
C VAL A 384 -21.27 -28.20 -14.29
N ARG A 385 -20.19 -28.04 -15.07
CA ARG A 385 -20.25 -27.59 -16.46
C ARG A 385 -20.02 -28.78 -17.39
N TYR A 386 -20.86 -28.90 -18.41
CA TYR A 386 -20.73 -29.92 -19.44
C TYR A 386 -20.80 -29.26 -20.81
N SER A 387 -19.91 -29.67 -21.71
CA SER A 387 -19.96 -29.28 -23.11
C SER A 387 -19.97 -30.55 -23.97
N PRO A 388 -20.87 -30.65 -24.97
CA PRO A 388 -20.90 -31.78 -25.87
C PRO A 388 -19.71 -31.79 -26.84
N THR A 389 -18.95 -30.69 -26.92
CA THR A 389 -17.80 -30.54 -27.80
C THR A 389 -16.64 -29.86 -27.07
N LEU A 390 -15.41 -30.13 -27.53
CA LEU A 390 -14.23 -29.43 -27.01
C LEU A 390 -14.25 -27.93 -27.35
N ALA A 391 -14.80 -27.57 -28.52
CA ALA A 391 -14.94 -26.17 -28.95
C ALA A 391 -15.80 -25.34 -27.98
N GLY A 392 -16.94 -25.88 -27.52
CA GLY A 392 -17.78 -25.21 -26.54
C GLY A 392 -17.09 -25.05 -25.18
N ALA A 393 -16.33 -26.06 -24.73
CA ALA A 393 -15.59 -26.00 -23.48
C ALA A 393 -14.52 -24.90 -23.47
N MET A 394 -13.85 -24.65 -24.61
CA MET A 394 -12.85 -23.59 -24.72
C MET A 394 -13.47 -22.20 -24.56
N ILE A 395 -14.63 -21.95 -25.19
CA ILE A 395 -15.32 -20.65 -25.15
C ILE A 395 -15.71 -20.26 -23.71
N ASP A 396 -16.13 -21.24 -22.90
CA ASP A 396 -16.62 -20.99 -21.53
C ASP A 396 -15.52 -20.73 -20.50
N ALA A 397 -14.27 -21.11 -20.80
CA ALA A 397 -13.13 -20.90 -19.91
C ALA A 397 -12.52 -19.48 -20.04
N LEU A 398 -12.70 -18.82 -21.17
CA LEU A 398 -12.01 -17.56 -21.49
C LEU A 398 -12.38 -16.34 -20.64
N PRO A 399 -13.66 -16.08 -20.26
CA PRO A 399 -14.01 -14.89 -19.50
C PRO A 399 -13.23 -14.76 -18.19
N TYR A 400 -12.99 -15.89 -17.50
CA TYR A 400 -12.20 -15.90 -16.27
C TYR A 400 -10.74 -15.47 -16.50
N LEU A 401 -10.12 -15.95 -17.57
CA LEU A 401 -8.74 -15.61 -17.92
C LEU A 401 -8.63 -14.14 -18.39
N ALA A 402 -9.62 -13.66 -19.14
CA ALA A 402 -9.67 -12.29 -19.66
C ALA A 402 -9.88 -11.22 -18.57
N ASP A 403 -10.61 -11.54 -17.49
CA ASP A 403 -10.95 -10.59 -16.42
C ASP A 403 -10.06 -10.69 -15.18
N TYR A 404 -9.08 -11.60 -15.17
CA TYR A 404 -8.24 -11.84 -14.00
C TYR A 404 -7.53 -10.55 -13.52
N PRO A 405 -7.77 -10.05 -12.28
CA PRO A 405 -7.52 -8.66 -11.91
C PRO A 405 -6.06 -8.34 -11.55
N TYR A 406 -5.20 -9.35 -11.50
CA TYR A 406 -3.79 -9.20 -11.09
C TYR A 406 -2.87 -9.04 -12.31
N GLY A 407 -1.66 -8.50 -12.08
CA GLY A 407 -0.79 -7.97 -13.13
C GLY A 407 0.65 -8.48 -13.11
N CYS A 408 0.91 -9.69 -12.59
CA CYS A 408 2.22 -10.32 -12.74
C CYS A 408 2.56 -10.53 -14.22
N THR A 409 3.83 -10.77 -14.55
CA THR A 409 4.26 -10.97 -15.94
C THR A 409 3.54 -12.15 -16.61
N GLU A 410 3.42 -13.28 -15.91
CA GLU A 410 2.73 -14.48 -16.41
C GLU A 410 1.22 -14.23 -16.61
N GLN A 411 0.58 -13.55 -15.67
CA GLN A 411 -0.82 -13.19 -15.75
C GLN A 411 -1.10 -12.23 -16.91
N THR A 412 -0.18 -11.30 -17.18
CA THR A 412 -0.29 -10.36 -18.29
C THR A 412 -0.29 -11.08 -19.64
N LEU A 413 0.54 -12.12 -19.80
CA LEU A 413 0.53 -12.98 -20.98
C LEU A 413 -0.78 -13.79 -21.08
N ASN A 414 -1.17 -14.45 -19.99
CA ASN A 414 -2.31 -15.37 -19.96
C ASN A 414 -3.67 -14.69 -20.02
N ARG A 415 -3.72 -13.36 -19.89
CA ARG A 415 -4.95 -12.58 -20.03
C ARG A 415 -5.44 -12.45 -21.48
N TRP A 416 -4.55 -12.54 -22.47
CA TRP A 416 -4.91 -12.35 -23.88
C TRP A 416 -4.53 -13.52 -24.78
N LEU A 417 -3.42 -14.21 -24.53
CA LEU A 417 -2.94 -15.29 -25.40
C LEU A 417 -3.96 -16.43 -25.56
N PRO A 418 -4.61 -16.95 -24.49
CA PRO A 418 -5.62 -18.00 -24.63
C PRO A 418 -6.81 -17.59 -25.50
N THR A 419 -7.22 -16.33 -25.43
CA THR A 419 -8.33 -15.77 -26.23
C THR A 419 -7.97 -15.77 -27.72
N VAL A 420 -6.76 -15.34 -28.07
CA VAL A 420 -6.27 -15.36 -29.45
C VAL A 420 -6.23 -16.79 -30.00
N VAL A 421 -5.60 -17.70 -29.26
CA VAL A 421 -5.46 -19.10 -29.70
C VAL A 421 -6.84 -19.74 -29.88
N THR A 422 -7.75 -19.51 -28.96
CA THR A 422 -9.11 -20.06 -29.04
C THR A 422 -9.90 -19.46 -30.20
N GLN A 423 -9.83 -18.14 -30.39
CA GLN A 423 -10.50 -17.48 -31.52
C GLN A 423 -9.98 -18.03 -32.86
N LYS A 424 -8.65 -18.18 -33.01
CA LYS A 424 -8.04 -18.74 -34.22
C LYS A 424 -8.49 -20.18 -34.48
N VAL A 425 -8.46 -21.04 -33.46
CA VAL A 425 -8.93 -22.43 -33.56
C VAL A 425 -10.39 -22.51 -33.98
N LEU A 426 -11.26 -21.68 -33.41
CA LEU A 426 -12.69 -21.66 -33.77
C LEU A 426 -12.91 -21.21 -35.22
N ILE A 427 -12.19 -20.19 -35.67
CA ILE A 427 -12.23 -19.71 -37.06
C ILE A 427 -11.75 -20.81 -38.02
N ASP A 428 -10.63 -21.48 -37.70
CA ASP A 428 -10.05 -22.54 -38.53
C ASP A 428 -10.95 -23.78 -38.60
N MET A 429 -11.72 -24.04 -37.54
CA MET A 429 -12.75 -25.10 -37.52
C MET A 429 -14.00 -24.73 -38.34
N GLY A 430 -14.10 -23.51 -38.86
CA GLY A 430 -15.28 -23.01 -39.59
C GLY A 430 -16.47 -22.75 -38.68
N VAL A 431 -16.25 -22.50 -37.39
CA VAL A 431 -17.31 -22.16 -36.43
C VAL A 431 -17.73 -20.71 -36.65
N ASP A 432 -19.02 -20.49 -36.94
CA ASP A 432 -19.60 -19.15 -37.02
C ASP A 432 -19.73 -18.55 -35.61
N LEU A 433 -18.80 -17.66 -35.27
CA LEU A 433 -18.72 -17.02 -33.95
C LEU A 433 -19.95 -16.16 -33.62
N GLU A 434 -20.58 -15.53 -34.61
CA GLU A 434 -21.80 -14.74 -34.38
C GLU A 434 -22.99 -15.66 -34.11
N SER A 435 -23.12 -16.74 -34.87
CA SER A 435 -24.13 -17.78 -34.57
C SER A 435 -23.92 -18.39 -33.18
N VAL A 436 -22.69 -18.70 -32.78
CA VAL A 436 -22.42 -19.25 -31.42
C VAL A 436 -22.71 -18.24 -30.31
N LYS A 437 -22.42 -16.95 -30.56
CA LYS A 437 -22.76 -15.84 -29.64
C LYS A 437 -24.27 -15.69 -29.46
N GLU A 438 -25.05 -15.78 -30.54
CA GLU A 438 -26.52 -15.72 -30.51
C GLU A 438 -27.14 -16.96 -29.84
N HIS A 439 -26.55 -18.15 -30.04
CA HIS A 439 -27.00 -19.42 -29.46
C HIS A 439 -26.38 -19.72 -28.10
N ARG A 440 -25.78 -18.72 -27.43
CA ARG A 440 -25.23 -18.86 -26.07
C ARG A 440 -26.36 -18.90 -25.03
N THR A 441 -27.26 -19.87 -25.17
CA THR A 441 -28.16 -20.31 -24.11
C THR A 441 -27.32 -20.97 -23.03
N ASN A 442 -27.39 -20.42 -21.82
CA ASN A 442 -26.75 -20.88 -20.60
C ASN A 442 -26.54 -22.42 -20.57
N LEU A 443 -25.28 -22.87 -20.74
CA LEU A 443 -24.88 -24.29 -20.69
C LEU A 443 -24.82 -24.84 -19.25
N ASN A 444 -25.30 -24.10 -18.25
CA ASN A 444 -25.35 -24.58 -16.87
C ASN A 444 -26.46 -25.63 -16.70
N ALA A 445 -26.07 -26.90 -16.65
CA ALA A 445 -26.97 -28.04 -16.53
C ALA A 445 -27.68 -28.16 -15.15
N GLN A 446 -27.42 -27.24 -14.22
CA GLN A 446 -28.01 -27.26 -12.86
C GLN A 446 -29.34 -26.49 -12.73
N GLU A 447 -29.76 -25.75 -13.75
CA GLU A 447 -30.97 -24.92 -13.72
C GLU A 447 -32.02 -25.45 -14.71
N ILE A 448 -33.16 -25.91 -14.17
CA ILE A 448 -34.31 -26.39 -14.95
C ILE A 448 -35.26 -25.20 -15.18
N GLY A 449 -35.58 -24.87 -16.44
CA GLY A 449 -36.45 -23.73 -16.79
C GLY A 449 -36.19 -23.16 -18.19
N ASP A 450 -36.86 -22.06 -18.53
CA ASP A 450 -36.71 -21.32 -19.79
C ASP A 450 -35.26 -20.80 -19.97
N ASP A 451 -34.72 -20.90 -21.17
CA ASP A 451 -33.32 -20.56 -21.47
C ASP A 451 -33.01 -19.06 -21.37
N ARG A 452 -33.96 -18.19 -21.72
CA ARG A 452 -33.81 -16.73 -21.64
C ARG A 452 -33.90 -16.22 -20.20
N GLU A 453 -34.79 -16.79 -19.39
CA GLU A 453 -34.88 -16.46 -17.97
C GLU A 453 -33.64 -16.91 -17.18
N ARG A 454 -33.05 -18.07 -17.52
CA ARG A 454 -31.80 -18.56 -16.94
C ARG A 454 -30.60 -17.69 -17.32
N ALA A 455 -30.52 -17.22 -18.57
CA ALA A 455 -29.47 -16.32 -19.01
C ALA A 455 -29.52 -14.95 -18.28
N ALA A 456 -30.71 -14.42 -18.01
CA ALA A 456 -30.90 -13.15 -17.31
C ALA A 456 -30.46 -13.18 -15.82
N GLN A 457 -30.48 -14.35 -15.18
CA GLN A 457 -30.02 -14.55 -13.79
C GLN A 457 -28.49 -14.71 -13.68
N TRP A 458 -27.83 -15.03 -14.78
CA TRP A 458 -26.39 -15.29 -14.86
C TRP A 458 -25.58 -14.00 -15.12
N LYS A 459 -25.55 -13.08 -14.14
CA LYS A 459 -24.75 -11.84 -14.19
C LYS A 459 -23.29 -12.06 -13.79
N ARG A 460 -22.57 -12.97 -14.43
CA ARG A 460 -21.15 -13.22 -14.08
C ARG A 460 -20.17 -12.56 -15.04
N PHE A 461 -20.50 -12.50 -16.34
CA PHE A 461 -19.65 -11.89 -17.37
C PHE A 461 -20.53 -11.39 -18.54
N ASP A 462 -20.77 -10.08 -18.63
CA ASP A 462 -21.59 -9.49 -19.71
C ASP A 462 -20.88 -9.50 -21.08
N VAL A 463 -19.58 -9.80 -21.11
CA VAL A 463 -18.74 -9.73 -22.32
C VAL A 463 -17.78 -10.92 -22.37
N ASN A 464 -17.76 -11.67 -23.47
CA ASN A 464 -16.71 -12.64 -23.78
C ASN A 464 -15.92 -12.14 -24.99
N PRO A 465 -14.63 -11.77 -24.83
CA PRO A 465 -13.87 -11.12 -25.88
C PRO A 465 -13.68 -12.00 -27.12
N VAL A 466 -13.78 -13.33 -27.00
CA VAL A 466 -13.57 -14.25 -28.14
C VAL A 466 -14.47 -13.98 -29.34
N PHE A 467 -15.65 -13.38 -29.10
CA PHE A 467 -16.63 -13.07 -30.14
C PHE A 467 -16.47 -11.68 -30.75
N ASP A 468 -15.57 -10.84 -30.21
CA ASP A 468 -15.34 -9.48 -30.70
C ASP A 468 -13.87 -9.33 -31.11
N SER A 469 -13.63 -9.38 -32.42
CA SER A 469 -12.28 -9.24 -32.98
C SER A 469 -11.60 -7.92 -32.61
N GLN A 470 -12.36 -6.81 -32.48
CA GLN A 470 -11.79 -5.52 -32.10
C GLN A 470 -11.35 -5.53 -30.64
N GLU A 471 -12.11 -6.20 -29.79
CA GLU A 471 -11.76 -6.36 -28.37
C GLU A 471 -10.55 -7.27 -28.19
N VAL A 472 -10.47 -8.41 -28.92
CA VAL A 472 -9.27 -9.26 -28.91
C VAL A 472 -8.04 -8.47 -29.37
N ASP A 473 -8.17 -7.71 -30.46
CA ASP A 473 -7.08 -6.86 -30.96
C ASP A 473 -6.64 -5.82 -29.92
N ARG A 474 -7.58 -5.24 -29.16
CA ARG A 474 -7.28 -4.31 -28.08
C ARG A 474 -6.54 -5.00 -26.95
N MET A 475 -7.01 -6.17 -26.49
CA MET A 475 -6.37 -6.97 -25.45
C MET A 475 -4.94 -7.35 -25.82
N VAL A 476 -4.72 -7.77 -27.08
CA VAL A 476 -3.40 -8.13 -27.61
C VAL A 476 -2.47 -6.92 -27.58
N ARG A 477 -2.90 -5.76 -28.09
CA ARG A 477 -2.08 -4.54 -28.08
C ARG A 477 -1.69 -4.13 -26.66
N ASP A 478 -2.66 -4.10 -25.75
CA ASP A 478 -2.42 -3.72 -24.35
C ASP A 478 -1.51 -4.73 -23.64
N GLY A 479 -1.71 -6.02 -23.89
CA GLY A 479 -0.90 -7.11 -23.34
C GLY A 479 0.54 -7.08 -23.82
N LEU A 480 0.76 -6.94 -25.14
CA LEU A 480 2.10 -6.83 -25.73
C LEU A 480 2.84 -5.58 -25.25
N LYS A 481 2.14 -4.44 -25.14
CA LYS A 481 2.71 -3.21 -24.60
C LYS A 481 3.19 -3.41 -23.16
N LYS A 482 2.36 -3.99 -22.29
CA LYS A 482 2.73 -4.27 -20.89
C LYS A 482 3.89 -5.27 -20.80
N LEU A 483 3.89 -6.33 -21.59
CA LEU A 483 4.99 -7.29 -21.62
C LEU A 483 6.30 -6.63 -22.07
N ALA A 484 6.25 -5.71 -23.03
CA ALA A 484 7.42 -4.93 -23.44
C ALA A 484 7.92 -3.99 -22.31
N GLU A 485 7.01 -3.34 -21.59
CA GLU A 485 7.33 -2.51 -20.42
C GLU A 485 7.90 -3.34 -19.24
N MET A 486 7.52 -4.60 -19.12
CA MET A 486 8.01 -5.56 -18.13
C MET A 486 9.35 -6.21 -18.50
N GLN A 487 9.82 -6.05 -19.75
CA GLN A 487 11.07 -6.67 -20.19
C GLN A 487 12.28 -5.91 -19.61
N VAL A 488 13.16 -6.63 -18.93
CA VAL A 488 14.37 -6.04 -18.35
C VAL A 488 15.37 -5.69 -19.46
N SER A 489 16.28 -4.74 -19.19
CA SER A 489 17.28 -4.29 -20.17
C SER A 489 18.20 -5.40 -20.69
N ASP A 490 18.37 -6.48 -19.92
CA ASP A 490 19.14 -7.67 -20.32
C ASP A 490 18.40 -8.57 -21.33
N GLY A 491 17.12 -8.30 -21.59
CA GLY A 491 16.28 -9.04 -22.54
C GLY A 491 15.34 -10.07 -21.93
N GLY A 492 15.50 -10.41 -20.64
CA GLY A 492 14.62 -11.36 -19.97
C GLY A 492 13.42 -10.71 -19.27
N TRP A 493 12.64 -11.54 -18.57
CA TRP A 493 11.49 -11.11 -17.77
C TRP A 493 11.59 -11.59 -16.34
N GLY A 494 11.18 -10.70 -15.43
CA GLY A 494 11.00 -10.99 -14.02
C GLY A 494 9.58 -11.43 -13.67
N TRP A 495 9.31 -11.65 -12.38
CA TRP A 495 7.96 -12.01 -11.90
C TRP A 495 7.00 -10.82 -11.94
N PHE A 496 7.55 -9.62 -11.71
CA PHE A 496 6.85 -8.35 -11.71
C PHE A 496 7.59 -7.33 -12.59
N SER A 497 7.13 -6.08 -12.59
CA SER A 497 7.86 -4.93 -13.12
C SER A 497 8.24 -3.97 -12.01
N GLY A 498 9.42 -3.36 -12.08
CA GLY A 498 9.79 -2.29 -11.17
C GLY A 498 11.30 -2.11 -11.03
N TYR A 499 11.67 -1.09 -10.26
CA TYR A 499 13.08 -0.85 -9.93
C TYR A 499 13.65 -2.04 -9.14
N GLY A 500 14.76 -2.59 -9.63
CA GLY A 500 15.45 -3.72 -9.00
C GLY A 500 14.96 -5.11 -9.42
N GLU A 501 13.96 -5.19 -10.32
CA GLU A 501 13.52 -6.45 -10.91
C GLU A 501 14.65 -7.10 -11.73
N ARG A 502 14.67 -8.44 -11.75
CA ARG A 502 15.67 -9.22 -12.49
C ARG A 502 15.00 -10.30 -13.31
N SER A 503 15.65 -10.66 -14.40
CA SER A 503 15.19 -11.74 -15.27
C SER A 503 15.29 -13.10 -14.59
N TRP A 504 14.23 -13.89 -14.70
CA TRP A 504 14.12 -15.24 -14.14
C TRP A 504 13.94 -16.27 -15.26
N PRO A 505 14.60 -17.44 -15.20
CA PRO A 505 14.57 -18.41 -16.29
C PRO A 505 13.18 -18.99 -16.54
N HIS A 506 12.41 -19.26 -15.48
CA HIS A 506 11.05 -19.76 -15.62
C HIS A 506 10.15 -18.73 -16.32
N THR A 507 10.07 -17.51 -15.78
CA THR A 507 9.18 -16.48 -16.32
C THR A 507 9.59 -16.04 -17.73
N THR A 508 10.90 -15.91 -17.98
CA THR A 508 11.41 -15.62 -19.32
C THR A 508 11.04 -16.73 -20.30
N ALA A 509 11.16 -18.00 -19.92
CA ALA A 509 10.76 -19.13 -20.77
C ALA A 509 9.25 -19.15 -21.05
N VAL A 510 8.42 -18.87 -20.05
CA VAL A 510 6.96 -18.77 -20.20
C VAL A 510 6.59 -17.66 -21.18
N VAL A 511 7.18 -16.46 -21.04
CA VAL A 511 6.92 -15.33 -21.94
C VAL A 511 7.42 -15.62 -23.35
N VAL A 512 8.65 -16.13 -23.50
CA VAL A 512 9.19 -16.49 -24.82
C VAL A 512 8.31 -17.53 -25.51
N HIS A 513 7.89 -18.58 -24.79
CA HIS A 513 7.00 -19.59 -25.34
C HIS A 513 5.63 -19.02 -25.74
N GLY A 514 5.04 -18.17 -24.89
CA GLY A 514 3.78 -17.52 -25.20
C GLY A 514 3.85 -16.57 -26.38
N LEU A 515 4.95 -15.82 -26.53
CA LEU A 515 5.20 -14.96 -27.69
C LEU A 515 5.40 -15.78 -28.98
N GLN A 516 6.05 -16.94 -28.90
CA GLN A 516 6.12 -17.88 -30.03
C GLN A 516 4.73 -18.34 -30.45
N LEU A 517 3.89 -18.79 -29.51
CA LEU A 517 2.50 -19.17 -29.77
C LEU A 517 1.69 -18.01 -30.36
N ALA A 518 1.86 -16.79 -29.84
CA ALA A 518 1.19 -15.61 -30.36
C ALA A 518 1.54 -15.38 -31.84
N ARG A 519 2.83 -15.42 -32.19
CA ARG A 519 3.30 -15.29 -33.58
C ARG A 519 2.76 -16.40 -34.48
N ASP A 520 2.71 -17.63 -33.98
CA ASP A 520 2.17 -18.78 -34.73
C ASP A 520 0.65 -18.68 -34.93
N ASN A 521 -0.03 -17.82 -34.16
CA ASN A 521 -1.45 -17.47 -34.29
C ASN A 521 -1.64 -16.05 -34.88
N ASP A 522 -0.75 -15.65 -35.79
CA ASP A 522 -0.83 -14.41 -36.59
C ASP A 522 -0.80 -13.09 -35.79
N VAL A 523 -0.34 -13.11 -34.54
CA VAL A 523 -0.20 -11.88 -33.74
C VAL A 523 1.07 -11.11 -34.13
N PRO A 524 0.97 -9.82 -34.49
CA PRO A 524 2.13 -8.99 -34.75
C PRO A 524 2.87 -8.66 -33.45
N LEU A 525 4.09 -9.18 -33.29
CA LEU A 525 4.92 -8.93 -32.12
C LEU A 525 5.69 -7.61 -32.20
N VAL A 526 6.05 -7.06 -31.04
CA VAL A 526 6.98 -5.93 -30.94
C VAL A 526 8.36 -6.36 -31.47
N PRO A 527 8.96 -5.64 -32.44
CA PRO A 527 10.26 -6.01 -33.02
C PRO A 527 11.36 -6.16 -31.97
N GLY A 528 12.12 -7.26 -32.03
CA GLY A 528 13.27 -7.51 -31.16
C GLY A 528 12.91 -7.98 -29.75
N MET A 529 11.64 -7.96 -29.35
CA MET A 529 11.20 -8.37 -28.02
C MET A 529 11.43 -9.87 -27.80
N LEU A 530 10.98 -10.70 -28.73
CA LEU A 530 11.12 -12.15 -28.66
C LEU A 530 12.59 -12.57 -28.79
N GLU A 531 13.33 -11.96 -29.72
CA GLU A 531 14.73 -12.28 -30.00
C GLU A 531 15.61 -12.03 -28.76
N ARG A 532 15.42 -10.90 -28.08
CA ARG A 532 16.12 -10.59 -26.82
C ARG A 532 15.81 -11.59 -25.71
N GLY A 533 14.56 -12.06 -25.63
CA GLY A 533 14.17 -13.10 -24.67
C GLY A 533 14.85 -14.45 -24.95
N ILE A 534 14.91 -14.84 -26.21
CA ILE A 534 15.60 -16.07 -26.65
C ILE A 534 17.10 -15.96 -26.34
N GLU A 535 17.73 -14.84 -26.70
CA GLU A 535 19.15 -14.60 -26.44
C GLU A 535 19.47 -14.69 -24.94
N TRP A 536 18.63 -14.10 -24.09
CA TRP A 536 18.78 -14.21 -22.64
C TRP A 536 18.73 -15.66 -22.16
N LEU A 537 17.78 -16.46 -22.63
CA LEU A 537 17.66 -17.89 -22.26
C LEU A 537 18.87 -18.71 -22.75
N GLU A 538 19.37 -18.41 -23.95
CA GLU A 538 20.56 -19.08 -24.48
C GLU A 538 21.81 -18.75 -23.67
N ASN A 539 21.98 -17.49 -23.28
CA ASN A 539 23.06 -17.04 -22.40
C ASN A 539 22.96 -17.73 -21.04
N TYR A 540 21.77 -17.71 -20.42
CA TYR A 540 21.51 -18.40 -19.15
C TYR A 540 21.84 -19.90 -19.23
N ARG A 541 21.39 -20.59 -20.28
CA ARG A 541 21.73 -22.01 -20.51
C ARG A 541 23.24 -22.22 -20.60
N ARG A 542 23.96 -21.36 -21.33
CA ARG A 542 25.42 -21.44 -21.48
C ARG A 542 26.11 -21.33 -20.12
N GLU A 543 25.69 -20.38 -19.30
CA GLU A 543 26.23 -20.19 -17.95
C GLU A 543 25.95 -21.39 -17.03
N GLN A 544 24.73 -21.94 -17.05
CA GLN A 544 24.39 -23.11 -16.24
C GLN A 544 25.20 -24.34 -16.66
N LEU A 545 25.42 -24.54 -17.97
CA LEU A 545 26.28 -25.62 -18.46
C LEU A 545 27.73 -25.46 -17.97
N VAL A 546 28.27 -24.24 -17.97
CA VAL A 546 29.61 -23.97 -17.42
C VAL A 546 29.65 -24.29 -15.93
N ARG A 547 28.62 -23.93 -15.15
CA ARG A 547 28.54 -24.24 -13.72
C ARG A 547 28.52 -25.75 -13.46
N LEU A 548 27.68 -26.49 -14.18
CA LEU A 548 27.62 -27.96 -14.08
C LEU A 548 28.95 -28.62 -14.48
N GLN A 549 29.63 -28.10 -15.50
CA GLN A 549 30.95 -28.59 -15.91
C GLN A 549 32.03 -28.28 -14.87
N ASN A 550 31.97 -27.13 -14.19
CA ASN A 550 32.90 -26.78 -13.12
C ASN A 550 32.67 -27.65 -11.89
N GLU A 551 31.40 -27.87 -11.52
CA GLU A 551 31.02 -28.78 -10.43
C GLU A 551 31.50 -30.21 -10.70
N ALA A 552 31.30 -30.73 -11.92
CA ALA A 552 31.82 -32.03 -12.32
C ALA A 552 33.36 -32.13 -12.30
N LYS A 553 34.06 -30.98 -12.38
CA LYS A 553 35.52 -30.88 -12.25
C LYS A 553 35.98 -30.59 -10.82
N GLY A 554 35.06 -30.41 -9.87
CA GLY A 554 35.37 -30.07 -8.47
C GLY A 554 35.92 -28.66 -8.27
N ILE A 555 35.58 -27.71 -9.16
CA ILE A 555 36.01 -26.30 -9.12
C ILE A 555 34.83 -25.39 -8.77
#